data_AF-R2SEX7-F1
#
_entry.id   AF-R2SEX7-F1
#
_cell.length_a   1.000
_cell.length_b   1.000
_cell.length_c   1.000
_cell.angle_alpha   90.00
_cell.angle_beta   90.00
_cell.angle_gamma   90.00
#
_symmetry.space_group_name_H-M   'P 1'
#
loop_
_entity.id
_entity.type
_entity.pdbx_description
1 polymer ?
#
loop_
_entity_poly.entity_id
_entity_poly.type
_entity_poly.pdbx_seq_one_letter_code
_entity_poly.pdbx_strand_id
1 'polypeptide(L)'
;MVKVGIRKPSIKKSVKARTTGKVKRKVKSSVNPVYGKKGAGWVNNPKKAAYNKAYSKTTKSVTSFGSSSNRKNASKSHYSNGKRYEGEQKSGCGCWTLLVAALVLPILAPFFPIAAGIALLIIVIVSLIRLGTKRNTKTDFGNQENELSDIESEEDNWDDF
;
A
#
# COMPACT_ATOMS: atom_id res chain seq x y z
N MET A 1 -18.50 13.66 -27.93
CA MET A 1 -18.12 12.56 -28.84
C MET A 1 -17.41 11.46 -28.05
N VAL A 2 -17.72 10.18 -28.28
CA VAL A 2 -17.08 9.05 -27.57
C VAL A 2 -16.00 8.47 -28.49
N LYS A 3 -14.77 8.33 -27.98
CA LYS A 3 -13.66 7.70 -28.72
C LYS A 3 -13.97 6.21 -28.94
N VAL A 4 -13.70 5.70 -30.13
CA VAL A 4 -13.90 4.30 -30.51
C VAL A 4 -12.54 3.73 -30.94
N GLY A 5 -12.22 2.49 -30.54
CA GLY A 5 -11.00 1.80 -30.95
C GLY A 5 -9.99 1.47 -29.84
N ILE A 6 -8.74 1.27 -30.23
CA ILE A 6 -7.67 0.76 -29.35
C ILE A 6 -7.06 1.89 -28.50
N ARG A 7 -6.99 1.68 -27.19
CA ARG A 7 -6.29 2.60 -26.27
C ARG A 7 -4.79 2.43 -26.38
N LYS A 8 -4.06 3.54 -26.43
CA LYS A 8 -2.59 3.56 -26.38
C LYS A 8 -2.12 3.26 -24.94
N PRO A 9 -1.34 2.19 -24.70
CA PRO A 9 -0.70 1.99 -23.41
C PRO A 9 0.45 2.99 -23.21
N SER A 10 0.64 3.45 -21.97
CA SER A 10 1.76 4.32 -21.58
C SER A 10 2.49 3.73 -20.37
N ILE A 11 3.79 3.49 -20.52
CA ILE A 11 4.63 2.81 -19.52
C ILE A 11 4.78 3.70 -18.27
N LYS A 12 5.09 4.99 -18.47
CA LYS A 12 5.21 5.99 -17.38
C LYS A 12 3.97 5.99 -16.47
N LYS A 13 2.76 6.07 -17.07
CA LYS A 13 1.50 6.08 -16.31
C LYS A 13 1.20 4.73 -15.66
N SER A 14 1.58 3.62 -16.27
CA SER A 14 1.43 2.27 -15.68
C SER A 14 2.28 2.12 -14.41
N VAL A 15 3.55 2.53 -14.45
CA VAL A 15 4.44 2.47 -13.30
C VAL A 15 3.98 3.42 -12.20
N LYS A 16 3.67 4.69 -12.53
CA LYS A 16 3.14 5.69 -11.59
C LYS A 16 1.86 5.22 -10.88
N ALA A 17 0.97 4.54 -11.61
CA ALA A 17 -0.26 4.00 -11.03
C ALA A 17 -0.01 2.87 -10.00
N ARG A 18 1.13 2.18 -10.09
CA ARG A 18 1.52 1.08 -9.19
C ARG A 18 2.31 1.57 -7.97
N THR A 19 3.11 2.63 -8.12
CA THR A 19 3.95 3.20 -7.05
C THR A 19 3.26 4.41 -6.39
N THR A 20 3.61 5.63 -6.78
CA THR A 20 3.21 6.89 -6.14
C THR A 20 1.69 7.08 -6.12
N GLY A 21 1.01 6.76 -7.23
CA GLY A 21 -0.45 6.86 -7.33
C GLY A 21 -1.19 5.91 -6.39
N LYS A 22 -0.60 4.76 -6.05
CA LYS A 22 -1.19 3.81 -5.07
C LYS A 22 -1.18 4.41 -3.67
N VAL A 23 -0.09 5.07 -3.29
CA VAL A 23 0.04 5.75 -2.00
C VAL A 23 -0.95 6.91 -1.90
N LYS A 24 -1.01 7.80 -2.91
CA LYS A 24 -1.95 8.94 -2.95
C LYS A 24 -3.41 8.50 -2.81
N ARG A 25 -3.81 7.39 -3.45
CA ARG A 25 -5.17 6.84 -3.33
C ARG A 25 -5.49 6.31 -1.94
N LYS A 26 -4.53 5.66 -1.26
CA LYS A 26 -4.72 5.16 0.11
C LYS A 26 -4.98 6.30 1.08
N VAL A 27 -4.16 7.35 1.02
CA VAL A 27 -4.34 8.54 1.87
C VAL A 27 -5.70 9.20 1.60
N LYS A 28 -6.07 9.41 0.33
CA LYS A 28 -7.39 9.97 -0.03
C LYS A 28 -8.56 9.10 0.45
N SER A 29 -8.43 7.77 0.40
CA SER A 29 -9.46 6.86 0.91
C SER A 29 -9.56 6.84 2.44
N SER A 30 -8.47 7.14 3.17
CA SER A 30 -8.49 7.22 4.63
C SER A 30 -9.19 8.48 5.12
N VAL A 31 -9.08 9.58 4.38
CA VAL A 31 -9.68 10.87 4.74
C VAL A 31 -11.14 10.98 4.27
N ASN A 32 -11.46 10.48 3.07
CA ASN A 32 -12.82 10.55 2.52
C ASN A 32 -13.47 9.16 2.45
N PRO A 33 -14.53 8.89 3.27
CA PRO A 33 -15.18 7.58 3.34
C PRO A 33 -15.91 7.19 2.04
N VAL A 34 -16.26 8.15 1.19
CA VAL A 34 -16.95 7.96 -0.10
C VAL A 34 -15.97 7.71 -1.24
N TYR A 35 -14.69 8.09 -1.09
CA TYR A 35 -13.67 7.94 -2.13
C TYR A 35 -13.34 6.45 -2.40
N GLY A 36 -13.30 6.06 -3.68
CA GLY A 36 -12.96 4.70 -4.10
C GLY A 36 -14.04 3.63 -3.84
N LYS A 37 -15.21 4.00 -3.31
CA LYS A 37 -16.36 3.08 -3.16
C LYS A 37 -17.06 2.84 -4.50
N LYS A 38 -17.62 1.63 -4.67
CA LYS A 38 -18.44 1.29 -5.86
C LYS A 38 -19.66 2.21 -5.89
N GLY A 39 -19.97 2.78 -7.05
CA GLY A 39 -21.13 3.67 -7.23
C GLY A 39 -20.89 5.15 -6.92
N ALA A 40 -19.82 5.51 -6.20
CA ALA A 40 -19.53 6.90 -5.82
C ALA A 40 -19.43 7.86 -7.02
N GLY A 41 -19.03 7.35 -8.20
CA GLY A 41 -18.98 8.16 -9.43
C GLY A 41 -20.34 8.61 -9.95
N TRP A 42 -21.41 7.85 -9.72
CA TRP A 42 -22.77 8.25 -10.13
C TRP A 42 -23.35 9.33 -9.23
N VAL A 43 -22.99 9.31 -7.94
CA VAL A 43 -23.40 10.33 -6.95
C VAL A 43 -22.61 11.62 -7.16
N ASN A 44 -21.29 11.53 -7.34
CA ASN A 44 -20.44 12.72 -7.43
C ASN A 44 -20.46 13.37 -8.83
N ASN A 45 -20.53 12.58 -9.91
CA ASN A 45 -20.56 13.12 -11.28
C ASN A 45 -21.28 12.18 -12.26
N PRO A 46 -22.63 12.28 -12.36
CA PRO A 46 -23.43 11.36 -13.17
C PRO A 46 -23.13 11.48 -14.68
N LYS A 47 -22.86 12.69 -15.19
CA LYS A 47 -22.50 12.91 -16.61
C LYS A 47 -21.22 12.17 -16.99
N LYS A 48 -20.18 12.28 -16.15
CA LYS A 48 -18.90 11.57 -16.36
C LYS A 48 -19.05 10.06 -16.20
N ALA A 49 -19.90 9.61 -15.28
CA ALA A 49 -20.20 8.19 -15.11
C ALA A 49 -20.84 7.58 -16.38
N ALA A 50 -21.81 8.27 -16.98
CA ALA A 50 -22.45 7.86 -18.23
C ALA A 50 -21.45 7.84 -19.41
N TYR A 51 -20.64 8.89 -19.56
CA TYR A 51 -19.59 8.94 -20.59
C TYR A 51 -18.59 7.80 -20.45
N ASN A 52 -18.05 7.57 -19.25
CA ASN A 52 -17.10 6.51 -18.98
C ASN A 52 -17.69 5.13 -19.27
N LYS A 53 -19.00 4.94 -19.01
CA LYS A 53 -19.71 3.70 -19.35
C LYS A 53 -19.72 3.48 -20.86
N ALA A 54 -20.08 4.49 -21.65
CA ALA A 54 -20.04 4.41 -23.11
C ALA A 54 -18.62 4.16 -23.63
N TYR A 55 -17.64 4.97 -23.20
CA TYR A 55 -16.23 4.84 -23.58
C TYR A 55 -15.66 3.45 -23.26
N SER A 56 -15.99 2.87 -22.10
CA SER A 56 -15.52 1.54 -21.70
C SER A 56 -16.07 0.40 -22.56
N LYS A 57 -17.25 0.58 -23.16
CA LYS A 57 -17.87 -0.39 -24.06
C LYS A 57 -17.27 -0.31 -25.47
N THR A 58 -17.02 0.91 -25.95
CA THR A 58 -16.61 1.19 -27.35
C THR A 58 -15.10 1.18 -27.58
N THR A 59 -14.28 1.11 -26.52
CA THR A 59 -12.81 1.06 -26.64
C THR A 59 -12.26 -0.24 -26.05
N LYS A 60 -11.20 -0.77 -26.68
CA LYS A 60 -10.49 -1.99 -26.25
C LYS A 60 -9.03 -1.67 -25.96
N SER A 61 -8.40 -2.40 -25.06
CA SER A 61 -6.94 -2.29 -24.84
C SER A 61 -6.23 -3.39 -25.59
N VAL A 62 -5.01 -3.13 -26.09
CA VAL A 62 -4.18 -4.15 -26.74
C VAL A 62 -3.95 -5.34 -25.80
N THR A 63 -3.81 -5.08 -24.50
CA THR A 63 -3.66 -6.07 -23.43
C THR A 63 -4.91 -6.91 -23.15
N SER A 64 -6.08 -6.56 -23.72
CA SER A 64 -7.33 -7.31 -23.54
C SER A 64 -7.58 -8.35 -24.64
N PHE A 65 -6.82 -8.34 -25.74
CA PHE A 65 -7.00 -9.27 -26.86
C PHE A 65 -6.51 -10.69 -26.59
N GLY A 66 -5.59 -10.90 -25.62
CA GLY A 66 -5.09 -12.23 -25.24
C GLY A 66 -5.67 -12.78 -23.94
N SER A 67 -6.59 -12.07 -23.28
CA SER A 67 -7.11 -12.45 -21.96
C SER A 67 -8.64 -12.55 -22.01
N SER A 68 -9.14 -13.59 -22.68
CA SER A 68 -10.50 -14.10 -22.46
C SER A 68 -10.58 -14.69 -21.04
N SER A 69 -10.64 -13.80 -20.05
CA SER A 69 -10.97 -14.19 -18.68
C SER A 69 -12.27 -13.50 -18.31
N ASN A 70 -13.29 -14.34 -18.22
CA ASN A 70 -14.59 -14.08 -17.66
C ASN A 70 -14.43 -13.35 -16.30
N ARG A 71 -14.46 -12.00 -16.32
CA ARG A 71 -14.47 -11.18 -15.10
C ARG A 71 -15.83 -11.35 -14.45
N LYS A 72 -16.00 -12.44 -13.71
CA LYS A 72 -17.09 -12.58 -12.73
C LYS A 72 -16.96 -11.41 -11.76
N ASN A 73 -17.93 -10.49 -11.81
CA ASN A 73 -18.08 -9.43 -10.83
C ASN A 73 -18.35 -10.09 -9.47
N ALA A 74 -17.32 -10.32 -8.69
CA ALA A 74 -17.49 -10.59 -7.27
C ALA A 74 -17.86 -9.28 -6.57
N SER A 75 -19.17 -8.99 -6.48
CA SER A 75 -19.68 -8.19 -5.38
C SER A 75 -19.62 -9.04 -4.12
N LYS A 76 -18.46 -9.06 -3.46
CA LYS A 76 -18.38 -9.49 -2.07
C LYS A 76 -18.29 -8.24 -1.20
N SER A 77 -19.46 -7.74 -0.78
CA SER A 77 -19.57 -6.96 0.44
C SER A 77 -19.46 -7.93 1.62
N HIS A 78 -18.26 -8.09 2.16
CA HIS A 78 -18.11 -8.64 3.50
C HIS A 78 -17.88 -7.46 4.45
N TYR A 79 -18.98 -6.93 4.98
CA TYR A 79 -18.94 -6.35 6.31
C TYR A 79 -19.01 -7.55 7.27
N SER A 80 -17.84 -8.06 7.67
CA SER A 80 -17.76 -9.09 8.71
C SER A 80 -17.40 -8.41 10.02
N ASN A 81 -18.43 -8.06 10.77
CA ASN A 81 -18.40 -7.99 12.22
C ASN A 81 -18.40 -9.46 12.72
N GLY A 82 -17.45 -9.86 13.56
CA GLY A 82 -17.38 -11.26 13.99
C GLY A 82 -16.09 -11.64 14.71
N LYS A 83 -16.14 -11.47 16.02
CA LYS A 83 -15.33 -12.00 17.13
C LYS A 83 -14.14 -12.94 16.82
N ARG A 84 -13.00 -12.60 17.45
CA ARG A 84 -11.90 -13.51 17.80
C ARG A 84 -12.45 -14.77 18.47
N TYR A 85 -12.01 -15.92 17.98
CA TYR A 85 -11.82 -17.12 18.78
C TYR A 85 -10.39 -17.59 18.54
N GLU A 86 -9.59 -17.62 19.61
CA GLU A 86 -8.33 -18.33 19.61
C GLU A 86 -8.62 -19.82 19.48
N GLY A 87 -7.98 -20.46 18.53
CA GLY A 87 -8.11 -21.88 18.24
C GLY A 87 -6.74 -22.44 17.97
N GLU A 88 -6.04 -22.74 19.06
CA GLU A 88 -4.92 -23.66 19.11
C GLU A 88 -5.29 -24.94 18.38
N GLN A 89 -4.63 -25.21 17.25
CA GLN A 89 -4.65 -26.52 16.60
C GLN A 89 -3.25 -26.83 16.09
N LYS A 90 -2.64 -27.78 16.81
CA LYS A 90 -1.34 -28.39 16.61
C LYS A 90 -1.30 -29.07 15.24
N SER A 91 -0.42 -28.63 14.34
CA SER A 91 -0.10 -29.37 13.12
C SER A 91 1.40 -29.43 12.88
N GLY A 92 1.98 -30.61 13.19
CA GLY A 92 3.27 -31.05 12.66
C GLY A 92 4.51 -30.36 13.26
N CYS A 93 5.59 -31.12 13.43
CA CYS A 93 6.94 -30.62 13.72
C CYS A 93 7.23 -30.23 15.19
N GLY A 94 6.86 -31.08 16.15
CA GLY A 94 7.28 -30.94 17.55
C GLY A 94 8.63 -31.60 17.89
N CYS A 95 9.09 -32.59 17.11
CA CYS A 95 10.30 -33.34 17.49
C CYS A 95 11.59 -32.60 17.10
N TRP A 96 11.61 -31.97 15.93
CA TRP A 96 12.78 -31.23 15.45
C TRP A 96 12.93 -29.87 16.14
N THR A 97 11.82 -29.22 16.50
CA THR A 97 11.85 -27.96 17.24
C THR A 97 12.41 -28.14 18.66
N LEU A 98 12.06 -29.23 19.35
CA LEU A 98 12.60 -29.53 20.67
C LEU A 98 14.10 -29.89 20.63
N LEU A 99 14.55 -30.65 19.62
CA LEU A 99 15.98 -30.96 19.44
C LEU A 99 16.82 -29.74 19.06
N VAL A 100 16.33 -28.91 18.14
CA VAL A 100 17.01 -27.68 17.74
C VAL A 100 17.01 -26.66 18.88
N ALA A 101 15.91 -26.53 19.63
CA ALA A 101 15.86 -25.66 20.80
C ALA A 101 16.83 -26.12 21.90
N ALA A 102 16.92 -27.41 22.20
CA ALA A 102 17.85 -27.93 23.22
C ALA A 102 19.33 -27.71 22.87
N LEU A 103 19.68 -27.67 21.58
CA LEU A 103 21.05 -27.42 21.11
C LEU A 103 21.35 -25.92 20.99
N VAL A 104 20.39 -25.12 20.52
CA VAL A 104 20.59 -23.68 20.25
C VAL A 104 20.40 -22.81 21.49
N LEU A 105 19.48 -23.15 22.40
CA LEU A 105 19.23 -22.37 23.62
C LEU A 105 20.45 -22.25 24.56
N PRO A 106 21.25 -23.30 24.85
CA PRO A 106 22.44 -23.14 25.69
C PRO A 106 23.58 -22.41 24.98
N ILE A 107 23.63 -22.45 23.64
CA ILE A 107 24.63 -21.71 22.85
C ILE A 107 24.26 -20.22 22.78
N LEU A 108 22.97 -19.88 22.76
CA LEU A 108 22.49 -18.50 22.69
C LEU A 108 22.36 -17.82 24.09
N ALA A 109 22.18 -18.62 25.14
CA ALA A 109 22.09 -18.17 26.53
C ALA A 109 23.27 -17.29 27.01
N PRO A 110 24.55 -17.58 26.70
CA PRO A 110 25.66 -16.70 27.08
C PRO A 110 25.74 -15.42 26.23
N PHE A 111 25.13 -15.39 25.04
CA PHE A 111 25.06 -14.19 24.20
C PHE A 111 23.91 -13.25 24.59
N PHE A 112 22.87 -13.76 25.24
CA PHE A 112 21.75 -12.94 25.72
C PHE A 112 22.16 -11.84 26.73
N PRO A 113 22.99 -12.10 27.77
CA PRO A 113 23.44 -11.04 28.68
C PRO A 113 24.43 -10.08 28.01
N ILE A 114 25.24 -10.56 27.04
CA ILE A 114 26.15 -9.71 26.26
C ILE A 114 25.35 -8.76 25.36
N ALA A 115 24.32 -9.26 24.66
CA ALA A 115 23.44 -8.47 23.82
C ALA A 115 22.60 -7.47 24.64
N ALA A 116 22.08 -7.88 25.80
CA ALA A 116 21.37 -6.99 26.72
C ALA A 116 22.29 -5.90 27.28
N GLY A 117 23.54 -6.25 27.62
CA GLY A 117 24.57 -5.28 28.06
C GLY A 117 24.91 -4.27 26.97
N ILE A 118 25.12 -4.72 25.73
CA ILE A 118 25.36 -3.85 24.57
C ILE A 118 24.15 -2.94 24.31
N ALA A 119 22.93 -3.46 24.41
CA ALA A 119 21.71 -2.66 24.22
C ALA A 119 21.58 -1.57 25.30
N LEU A 120 21.86 -1.86 26.57
CA LEU A 120 21.86 -0.87 27.66
C LEU A 120 22.95 0.18 27.46
N LEU A 121 24.15 -0.23 27.03
CA LEU A 121 25.26 0.67 26.72
C LEU A 121 24.88 1.62 25.57
N ILE A 122 24.25 1.12 24.50
CA ILE A 122 23.76 1.92 23.38
C ILE A 122 22.67 2.90 23.85
N ILE A 123 21.73 2.47 24.70
CA ILE A 123 20.69 3.36 25.24
C ILE A 123 21.30 4.49 26.09
N VAL A 124 22.32 4.19 26.90
CA VAL A 124 23.03 5.20 27.70
C VAL A 124 23.79 6.16 26.78
N ILE A 125 24.53 5.66 25.78
CA ILE A 125 25.22 6.50 24.79
C ILE A 125 24.25 7.38 24.02
N VAL A 126 23.14 6.84 23.52
CA VAL A 126 22.11 7.60 22.80
C VAL A 126 21.44 8.62 23.71
N SER A 127 21.26 8.31 25.00
CA SER A 127 20.75 9.27 25.99
C SER A 127 21.74 10.40 26.23
N LEU A 128 23.04 10.12 26.36
CA LEU A 128 24.09 11.15 26.49
C LEU A 128 24.18 12.03 25.23
N ILE A 129 24.10 11.43 24.04
CA ILE A 129 24.07 12.17 22.77
C ILE A 129 22.79 13.03 22.68
N ARG A 130 21.63 12.50 23.06
CA ARG A 130 20.34 13.22 23.08
C ARG A 130 20.31 14.38 24.07
N LEU A 131 20.99 14.27 25.21
CA LEU A 131 21.17 15.38 26.16
C LEU A 131 22.17 16.43 25.64
N GLY A 132 23.21 16.02 24.91
CA GLY A 132 24.18 16.94 24.30
C GLY A 132 23.70 17.66 23.04
N THR A 133 22.69 17.11 22.34
CA THR A 133 22.18 17.64 21.06
C THR A 133 20.81 18.31 21.21
N LYS A 134 20.58 19.07 22.30
CA LYS A 134 19.41 19.97 22.36
C LYS A 134 19.65 21.23 21.53
N ARG A 135 19.63 21.13 20.19
CA ARG A 135 19.20 22.20 19.27
C ARG A 135 18.49 21.62 18.05
N ASN A 136 17.22 21.99 17.94
CA ASN A 136 16.33 21.96 16.77
C ASN A 136 16.01 20.61 16.13
N THR A 137 14.90 20.06 16.59
CA THR A 137 14.02 19.22 15.78
C THR A 137 13.46 20.04 14.60
N LYS A 138 13.83 19.69 13.36
CA LYS A 138 12.89 19.77 12.25
C LYS A 138 12.61 18.34 11.79
N THR A 139 11.41 17.90 12.12
CA THR A 139 10.68 16.82 11.46
C THR A 139 10.72 17.04 9.96
N ASP A 140 11.44 16.18 9.25
CA ASP A 140 11.50 16.17 7.79
C ASP A 140 10.27 15.43 7.24
N PHE A 141 9.08 16.04 7.42
CA PHE A 141 7.83 15.65 6.77
C PHE A 141 7.63 16.42 5.45
N GLY A 142 8.64 17.17 4.99
CA GLY A 142 8.57 18.01 3.79
C GLY A 142 8.99 17.32 2.49
N ASN A 143 9.70 16.19 2.56
CA ASN A 143 10.26 15.60 1.34
C ASN A 143 9.24 14.82 0.49
N GLN A 144 8.08 14.45 1.06
CA GLN A 144 7.02 13.75 0.33
C GLN A 144 6.06 14.70 -0.39
N GLU A 145 5.94 15.96 0.06
CA GLU A 145 5.18 17.00 -0.65
C GLU A 145 5.98 17.59 -1.82
N ASN A 146 7.30 17.72 -1.68
CA ASN A 146 8.17 18.26 -2.74
C ASN A 146 8.27 17.33 -3.98
N GLU A 147 8.36 16.01 -3.80
CA GLU A 147 8.21 15.08 -4.93
C GLU A 147 6.75 14.96 -5.42
N LEU A 148 5.75 15.31 -4.59
CA LEU A 148 4.35 15.32 -5.01
C LEU A 148 4.04 16.51 -5.91
N SER A 149 4.61 17.70 -5.64
CA SER A 149 4.37 18.92 -6.41
C SER A 149 4.97 18.85 -7.82
N ASP A 150 6.16 18.28 -7.95
CA ASP A 150 6.85 18.13 -9.24
C ASP A 150 6.16 17.09 -10.15
N ILE A 151 5.40 16.18 -9.53
CA ILE A 151 4.64 15.13 -10.21
C ILE A 151 3.18 15.56 -10.50
N GLU A 152 2.65 16.52 -9.74
CA GLU A 152 1.31 17.11 -9.88
C GLU A 152 1.30 18.17 -11.00
N SER A 153 2.38 18.94 -11.17
CA SER A 153 2.56 19.86 -12.31
C SER A 153 2.59 19.15 -13.67
N GLU A 154 3.05 17.89 -13.75
CA GLU A 154 2.95 17.05 -14.96
C GLU A 154 1.53 16.44 -15.17
N GLU A 155 0.62 16.54 -14.20
CA GLU A 155 -0.70 15.89 -14.23
C GLU A 155 -1.86 16.84 -14.55
N ASP A 156 -1.70 18.14 -14.36
CA ASP A 156 -2.70 19.16 -14.72
C ASP A 156 -2.69 19.52 -16.22
N ASN A 157 -1.69 19.07 -16.99
CA ASN A 157 -1.69 19.17 -18.44
C ASN A 157 -2.46 18.01 -19.13
N TRP A 158 -3.64 17.66 -18.61
CA TRP A 158 -4.48 16.58 -19.14
C TRP A 158 -5.76 17.05 -19.86
N ASP A 159 -5.93 18.36 -20.05
CA ASP A 159 -7.08 18.92 -20.77
C ASP A 159 -6.91 18.94 -22.31
N ASP A 160 -5.76 18.49 -22.83
CA ASP A 160 -5.41 18.58 -24.26
C ASP A 160 -5.49 17.26 -25.08
N PHE A 161 -6.30 16.27 -24.66
CA PHE A 161 -6.55 15.08 -25.52
C PHE A 161 -7.91 14.38 -25.35
#